data_AF-A0A7J6R9X5-F1
#
_entry.id   AF-A0A7J6R9X5-F1
#
_cell.length_a   1.000
_cell.length_b   1.000
_cell.length_c   1.000
_cell.angle_alpha   90.00
_cell.angle_beta   90.00
_cell.angle_gamma   90.00
#
_symmetry.space_group_name_H-M   'P 1'
#
loop_
_entity.id
_entity.type
_entity.pdbx_description
1 polymer ?
#
loop_
_entity_poly.entity_id
_entity_poly.type
_entity_poly.pdbx_seq_one_letter_code
_entity_poly.pdbx_strand_id
1 'polypeptide(L)'
;MSSLDSLRIPEAKKTYIIQKLNPLLEDMVTECLTEMPNDPVEFMIKYLRENKSSGSKEAPSDSLQAENDQLKKEINSLREMLKHSGGDAQGTTDGDNDSVVDSEDEDDDDYVDELPENFVQSQAQRSKARASVSAEAYGAWNVKKEFTPPVYPKGDEQKARIKEVLSKSFLFAALENNDFAIVVDAMKEGDLQSHR
;
A
#
# COMPACT_ATOMS: atom_id res chain seq x y z
N MET A 1 -21.09 -0.62 -1.58
CA MET A 1 -21.51 0.06 -0.33
C MET A 1 -20.30 0.44 0.50
N SER A 2 -19.96 1.72 0.47
CA SER A 2 -18.77 2.27 1.13
C SER A 2 -18.85 2.05 2.64
N SER A 3 -17.75 1.60 3.27
CA SER A 3 -17.64 1.42 4.72
C SER A 3 -18.02 2.69 5.51
N LEU A 4 -17.98 3.85 4.85
CA LEU A 4 -18.38 5.15 5.39
C LEU A 4 -19.89 5.28 5.70
N ASP A 5 -20.77 4.51 5.08
CA ASP A 5 -22.23 4.55 5.37
C ASP A 5 -22.61 3.84 6.67
N SER A 6 -21.73 2.95 7.14
CA SER A 6 -21.89 2.30 8.44
C SER A 6 -21.57 3.23 9.61
N LEU A 7 -20.83 4.32 9.37
CA LEU A 7 -20.60 5.36 10.35
C LEU A 7 -21.64 6.48 10.18
N ARG A 8 -22.27 6.91 11.28
CA ARG A 8 -23.14 8.10 11.33
C ARG A 8 -22.32 9.39 11.19
N ILE A 9 -21.67 9.57 10.05
CA ILE A 9 -20.88 10.75 9.70
C ILE A 9 -21.78 11.69 8.89
N PRO A 10 -21.86 12.98 9.23
CA PRO A 10 -22.57 13.97 8.41
C PRO A 10 -22.08 13.94 6.96
N GLU A 11 -23.00 14.05 5.99
CA GLU A 11 -22.68 13.94 4.56
C GLU A 11 -21.53 14.85 4.12
N ALA A 12 -21.49 16.10 4.59
CA ALA A 12 -20.38 17.01 4.31
C ALA A 12 -18.99 16.47 4.70
N LYS A 13 -18.90 15.69 5.78
CA LYS A 13 -17.65 15.05 6.20
C LYS A 13 -17.35 13.81 5.36
N LYS A 14 -18.36 13.05 4.92
CA LYS A 14 -18.16 11.94 3.97
C LYS A 14 -17.60 12.46 2.65
N THR A 15 -18.16 13.55 2.13
CA THR A 15 -17.66 14.22 0.93
C THR A 15 -16.21 14.66 1.09
N TYR A 16 -15.85 15.27 2.23
CA TYR A 16 -14.46 15.66 2.50
C TYR A 16 -13.51 14.45 2.54
N ILE A 17 -13.94 13.34 3.14
CA ILE A 17 -13.15 12.12 3.19
C ILE A 17 -12.88 11.62 1.77
N ILE A 18 -13.91 11.48 0.96
CA ILE A 18 -13.81 10.93 -0.40
C ILE A 18 -13.04 11.86 -1.33
N GLN A 19 -13.30 13.17 -1.29
CA GLN A 19 -12.72 14.10 -2.26
C GLN A 19 -11.33 14.62 -1.90
N LYS A 20 -10.96 14.62 -0.61
CA LYS A 20 -9.70 15.26 -0.15
C LYS A 20 -8.80 14.31 0.63
N LEU A 21 -9.33 13.51 1.54
CA LEU A 21 -8.50 12.62 2.36
C LEU A 21 -8.10 11.35 1.62
N ASN A 22 -9.05 10.66 0.98
CA ASN A 22 -8.76 9.37 0.32
C ASN A 22 -7.67 9.51 -0.75
N PRO A 23 -7.74 10.47 -1.71
CA PRO A 23 -6.69 10.61 -2.72
C PRO A 23 -5.31 10.87 -2.10
N LEU A 24 -5.25 11.75 -1.09
CA LEU A 24 -4.00 12.09 -0.40
C LEU A 24 -3.41 10.91 0.38
N LEU A 25 -4.27 10.11 1.03
CA LEU A 25 -3.85 8.93 1.77
C LEU A 25 -3.45 7.78 0.84
N GLU A 26 -4.17 7.59 -0.26
CA GLU A 26 -3.86 6.57 -1.28
C GLU A 26 -2.50 6.81 -1.93
N ASP A 27 -2.20 8.05 -2.32
CA ASP A 27 -0.89 8.42 -2.88
C ASP A 27 0.25 8.16 -1.89
N MET A 28 0.05 8.53 -0.62
CA MET A 28 1.04 8.29 0.44
C MET A 28 1.25 6.81 0.74
N VAL A 29 0.16 6.03 0.77
CA VAL A 29 0.21 4.58 1.01
C VAL A 29 0.90 3.87 -0.14
N THR A 30 0.60 4.25 -1.38
CA THR A 30 1.24 3.70 -2.59
C THR A 30 2.76 3.85 -2.47
N GLU A 31 3.24 5.03 -2.10
CA GLU A 31 4.68 5.26 -2.00
C GLU A 31 5.35 4.62 -0.79
N CYS A 32 4.61 4.45 0.31
CA CYS A 32 5.07 3.65 1.44
C CYS A 32 5.21 2.16 1.06
N LEU A 33 4.32 1.64 0.21
CA LEU A 33 4.38 0.26 -0.26
C LEU A 33 5.46 0.05 -1.33
N THR A 34 5.79 1.08 -2.12
CA THR A 34 6.90 1.07 -3.08
C THR A 34 8.26 0.97 -2.38
N GLU A 35 8.51 1.85 -1.40
CA GLU A 35 9.81 1.95 -0.73
C GLU A 35 9.99 0.93 0.40
N MET A 36 8.90 0.39 0.94
CA MET A 36 8.87 -0.52 2.10
C MET A 36 9.89 -0.12 3.21
N PRO A 37 9.80 1.11 3.73
CA PRO A 37 10.76 1.60 4.72
C PRO A 37 10.65 0.84 6.05
N ASN A 38 11.78 0.68 6.74
CA ASN A 38 11.82 0.04 8.07
C ASN A 38 10.99 0.82 9.11
N ASP A 39 10.93 2.15 8.98
CA ASP A 39 10.06 3.01 9.78
C ASP A 39 9.06 3.76 8.85
N PRO A 40 7.81 3.27 8.75
CA PRO A 40 6.79 3.89 7.90
C PRO A 40 6.32 5.24 8.44
N VAL A 41 6.40 5.51 9.75
CA VAL A 41 5.92 6.77 10.33
C VAL A 41 6.87 7.91 9.94
N GLU A 42 8.19 7.67 10.06
CA GLU A 42 9.20 8.64 9.64
C GLU A 42 9.09 8.95 8.14
N PHE A 43 8.87 7.92 7.32
CA PHE A 43 8.65 8.06 5.89
C PHE A 43 7.39 8.89 5.56
N MET A 44 6.24 8.59 6.18
CA MET A 44 4.99 9.34 5.94
C MET A 44 5.14 10.83 6.29
N ILE A 45 5.82 11.15 7.40
CA ILE A 45 6.08 12.56 7.79
C ILE A 45 6.94 13.26 6.72
N LYS A 46 7.98 12.59 6.23
CA LYS A 46 8.84 13.11 5.16
C LYS A 46 8.06 13.28 3.87
N TYR A 47 7.32 12.26 3.44
CA TYR A 47 6.51 12.27 2.23
C TYR A 47 5.49 13.41 2.24
N LEU A 48 4.72 13.58 3.32
CA LEU A 48 3.75 14.68 3.44
C LEU A 48 4.42 16.05 3.48
N ARG A 49 5.66 16.16 3.97
CA ARG A 49 6.42 17.42 3.94
C ARG A 49 6.91 17.76 2.53
N GLU A 50 7.42 16.78 1.81
CA GLU A 50 7.92 16.93 0.45
C GLU A 50 6.77 17.13 -0.55
N ASN A 51 5.66 16.40 -0.39
CA ASN A 51 4.50 16.48 -1.27
C ASN A 51 3.59 17.70 -0.98
N LYS A 52 3.72 18.35 0.19
CA LYS A 52 3.16 19.71 0.39
C LYS A 52 3.72 20.74 -0.59
N SER A 53 4.90 20.48 -1.16
CA SER A 53 5.54 21.37 -2.14
C SER A 53 4.93 21.31 -3.54
N SER A 54 4.18 20.24 -3.86
CA SER A 54 3.59 20.01 -5.20
C SER A 54 2.16 20.54 -5.30
N GLY A 55 1.39 20.53 -4.20
CA GLY A 55 0.00 21.00 -4.15
C GLY A 55 -0.21 22.43 -3.63
N SER A 56 0.84 23.12 -3.17
CA SER A 56 0.75 24.53 -2.78
C SER A 56 2.13 25.17 -2.81
N LYS A 57 2.50 25.79 -3.94
CA LYS A 57 3.30 27.01 -3.84
C LYS A 57 2.40 28.14 -3.34
N GLU A 58 1.95 28.01 -2.10
CA GLU A 58 2.03 29.15 -1.20
C GLU A 58 3.36 29.00 -0.46
N ALA A 59 4.45 29.22 -1.21
CA ALA A 59 5.49 30.08 -0.65
C ALA A 59 4.76 31.33 -0.12
N PRO A 60 5.18 31.95 0.99
CA PRO A 60 4.62 33.25 1.34
C PRO A 60 4.86 34.13 0.13
N SER A 61 3.80 34.40 -0.65
CA SER A 61 3.94 35.24 -1.81
C SER A 61 4.30 36.59 -1.22
N ASP A 62 5.49 37.11 -1.54
CA ASP A 62 5.83 38.49 -1.23
C ASP A 62 4.71 39.44 -1.72
N SER A 63 3.92 39.02 -2.73
CA SER A 63 2.70 39.72 -3.14
C SER A 63 1.56 39.63 -2.13
N LEU A 64 1.31 38.46 -1.51
CA LEU A 64 0.22 38.28 -0.53
C LEU A 64 0.58 38.91 0.82
N GLN A 65 1.85 38.95 1.22
CA GLN A 65 2.27 39.67 2.42
C GLN A 65 2.26 41.19 2.21
N ALA A 66 2.71 41.68 1.05
CA ALA A 66 2.58 43.09 0.70
C ALA A 66 1.11 43.53 0.57
N GLU A 67 0.26 42.69 -0.05
CA GLU A 67 -1.17 42.94 -0.18
C GLU A 67 -1.88 42.83 1.16
N ASN A 68 -1.52 41.88 2.04
CA ASN A 68 -2.05 41.83 3.41
C ASN A 68 -1.63 43.05 4.23
N ASP A 69 -0.41 43.56 4.07
CA ASP A 69 0.04 44.77 4.78
C ASP A 69 -0.62 46.04 4.23
N GLN A 70 -0.90 46.07 2.94
CA GLN A 70 -1.64 47.15 2.29
C GLN A 70 -3.12 47.13 2.68
N LEU A 71 -3.76 45.95 2.64
CA LEU A 71 -5.13 45.73 3.09
C LEU A 71 -5.29 45.98 4.59
N LYS A 72 -4.30 45.62 5.43
CA LYS A 72 -4.32 45.97 6.86
C LYS A 72 -4.22 47.47 7.08
N LYS A 73 -3.40 48.20 6.31
CA LYS A 73 -3.34 49.67 6.35
C LYS A 73 -4.66 50.29 5.89
N GLU A 74 -5.27 49.74 4.84
CA GLU A 74 -6.54 50.20 4.31
C GLU A 74 -7.70 49.92 5.27
N ILE A 75 -7.76 48.73 5.89
CA ILE A 75 -8.71 48.40 6.96
C ILE A 75 -8.52 49.33 8.16
N ASN A 76 -7.28 49.70 8.51
CA ASN A 76 -7.05 50.60 9.62
C ASN A 76 -7.51 52.03 9.30
N SER A 77 -7.23 52.53 8.10
CA SER A 77 -7.75 53.82 7.62
C SER A 77 -9.28 53.82 7.52
N LEU A 78 -9.89 52.76 7.01
CA LEU A 78 -11.35 52.61 6.91
C LEU A 78 -11.99 52.48 8.29
N ARG A 79 -11.38 51.76 9.24
CA ARG A 79 -11.83 51.71 10.64
C ARG A 79 -11.71 53.06 11.32
N GLU A 80 -10.67 53.83 11.02
CA GLU A 80 -10.47 55.17 11.57
C GLU A 80 -11.49 56.17 10.98
N MET A 81 -11.81 56.06 9.69
CA MET A 81 -12.91 56.80 9.05
C MET A 81 -14.29 56.38 9.58
N LEU A 82 -14.54 55.09 9.81
CA LEU A 82 -15.80 54.56 10.35
C LEU A 82 -15.98 54.92 11.83
N LYS A 83 -14.89 55.03 12.60
CA LYS A 83 -14.92 55.49 13.99
C LYS A 83 -15.23 57.00 14.10
N HIS A 84 -15.03 57.75 13.02
CA HIS A 84 -15.41 59.17 12.92
C HIS A 84 -16.81 59.42 12.32
N SER A 85 -17.47 58.39 11.79
CA SER A 85 -18.84 58.47 11.26
C SER A 85 -19.65 57.29 11.77
N GLY A 86 -20.21 57.44 12.97
CA GLY A 86 -20.92 56.37 13.69
C GLY A 86 -22.16 55.81 12.99
N GLY A 87 -22.59 54.64 13.46
CA GLY A 87 -23.92 54.09 13.21
C GLY A 87 -23.96 52.57 13.06
N ASP A 88 -24.72 51.92 13.96
CA ASP A 88 -25.05 50.49 14.05
C ASP A 88 -25.74 49.86 12.82
N ALA A 89 -25.77 48.51 12.81
CA ALA A 89 -26.76 47.56 12.24
C ALA A 89 -26.05 46.45 11.41
N GLN A 90 -26.07 45.15 11.73
CA GLN A 90 -27.13 44.18 12.04
C GLN A 90 -28.10 43.88 10.88
N GLY A 91 -28.08 42.63 10.40
CA GLY A 91 -29.09 41.97 9.54
C GLY A 91 -28.42 40.87 8.70
N THR A 92 -28.57 39.55 8.90
CA THR A 92 -29.74 38.63 8.90
C THR A 92 -30.58 38.68 7.62
N THR A 93 -30.59 37.57 6.86
CA THR A 93 -31.67 36.96 6.04
C THR A 93 -31.04 35.72 5.38
N ASP A 94 -31.32 34.46 5.72
CA ASP A 94 -32.58 33.68 5.67
C ASP A 94 -33.18 33.58 4.25
N GLY A 95 -33.45 32.35 3.79
CA GLY A 95 -34.32 32.11 2.63
C GLY A 95 -33.93 30.97 1.67
N ASP A 96 -34.64 29.85 1.81
CA ASP A 96 -35.59 29.34 0.78
C ASP A 96 -35.30 28.04 0.01
N ASN A 97 -36.42 27.28 -0.12
CA ASN A 97 -36.86 26.35 -1.16
C ASN A 97 -36.17 24.96 -1.30
N ASP A 98 -36.77 23.86 -0.85
CA ASP A 98 -37.88 23.07 -1.45
C ASP A 98 -37.61 22.52 -2.86
N SER A 99 -37.57 21.18 -2.96
CA SER A 99 -37.85 20.36 -4.15
C SER A 99 -37.30 18.94 -3.89
N VAL A 100 -38.18 18.04 -3.43
CA VAL A 100 -37.93 16.60 -3.42
C VAL A 100 -38.14 16.05 -4.84
N VAL A 101 -37.04 15.73 -5.51
CA VAL A 101 -37.01 15.02 -6.79
C VAL A 101 -36.84 13.53 -6.50
N ASP A 102 -37.88 12.78 -6.80
CA ASP A 102 -37.89 11.32 -6.91
C ASP A 102 -37.25 10.96 -8.26
N SER A 103 -36.07 10.36 -8.22
CA SER A 103 -35.35 9.88 -9.40
C SER A 103 -35.06 8.40 -9.19
N GLU A 104 -35.81 7.56 -9.88
CA GLU A 104 -35.44 6.16 -10.12
C GLU A 104 -34.23 6.18 -11.06
N ASP A 105 -33.04 5.86 -10.55
CA ASP A 105 -31.82 5.66 -11.35
C ASP A 105 -31.34 4.21 -11.17
N GLU A 106 -31.52 3.41 -12.21
CA GLU A 106 -30.85 2.14 -12.43
C GLU A 106 -29.45 2.41 -13.01
N ASP A 107 -28.48 2.79 -12.18
CA ASP A 107 -27.08 2.91 -12.60
C ASP A 107 -26.28 1.65 -12.19
N ASP A 108 -26.21 0.71 -13.13
CA ASP A 108 -25.27 -0.42 -13.15
C ASP A 108 -23.89 0.06 -13.67
N ASP A 109 -23.25 0.99 -12.95
CA ASP A 109 -22.01 1.65 -13.39
C ASP A 109 -20.91 1.69 -12.29
N ASP A 110 -20.79 0.62 -11.50
CA ASP A 110 -19.58 0.35 -10.68
C ASP A 110 -18.45 -0.29 -11.53
N TYR A 111 -18.33 0.09 -12.82
CA TYR A 111 -17.19 -0.30 -13.64
C TYR A 111 -16.05 0.70 -13.42
N VAL A 112 -15.10 0.32 -12.57
CA VAL A 112 -13.86 1.06 -12.38
C VAL A 112 -13.14 1.11 -13.73
N ASP A 113 -13.13 2.29 -14.36
CA ASP A 113 -12.39 2.58 -15.58
C ASP A 113 -10.93 2.16 -15.40
N GLU A 114 -10.59 1.07 -16.08
CA GLU A 114 -9.25 0.58 -16.43
C GLU A 114 -8.16 0.74 -15.33
N LEU A 115 -7.83 -0.38 -14.65
CA LEU A 115 -6.58 -0.48 -13.90
C LEU A 115 -5.41 -0.02 -14.77
N PRO A 116 -4.50 0.83 -14.26
CA PRO A 116 -3.40 1.35 -15.06
C PRO A 116 -2.57 0.20 -15.64
N GLU A 117 -2.12 0.33 -16.90
CA GLU A 117 -1.59 -0.80 -17.70
C GLU A 117 -0.46 -1.59 -17.03
N ASN A 118 0.28 -0.96 -16.11
CA ASN A 118 1.34 -1.56 -15.29
C ASN A 118 0.84 -2.49 -14.17
N PHE A 119 -0.43 -2.38 -13.76
CA PHE A 119 -1.09 -3.27 -12.79
C PHE A 119 -1.82 -4.42 -13.48
N VAL A 120 -2.04 -4.32 -14.79
CA VAL A 120 -2.70 -5.36 -15.58
C VAL A 120 -1.68 -6.43 -15.93
N GLN A 121 -1.77 -7.58 -15.26
CA GLN A 121 -1.00 -8.77 -15.64
C GLN A 121 -1.16 -9.02 -17.14
N SER A 122 -0.07 -9.39 -17.83
CA SER A 122 -0.12 -9.67 -19.27
C SER A 122 -1.23 -10.69 -19.58
N GLN A 123 -1.84 -10.64 -20.77
CA GLN A 123 -2.88 -11.63 -21.15
C GLN A 123 -2.40 -13.08 -20.97
N ALA A 124 -1.10 -13.34 -21.18
CA ALA A 124 -0.46 -14.62 -20.94
C ALA A 124 -0.39 -15.01 -19.44
N GLN A 125 -0.29 -14.05 -18.53
CA GLN A 125 -0.34 -14.28 -17.08
C GLN A 125 -1.79 -14.44 -16.57
N ARG A 126 -2.73 -13.63 -17.09
CA ARG A 126 -4.15 -13.68 -16.71
C ARG A 126 -4.85 -14.97 -17.11
N SER A 127 -4.46 -15.56 -18.23
CA SER A 127 -5.00 -16.83 -18.73
C SER A 127 -4.41 -18.06 -18.06
N LYS A 128 -3.34 -17.91 -17.25
CA LYS A 128 -2.64 -19.03 -16.64
C LYS A 128 -3.19 -19.30 -15.24
N ALA A 129 -4.17 -20.19 -15.18
CA ALA A 129 -4.59 -20.77 -13.90
C ALA A 129 -3.38 -21.40 -13.19
N ARG A 130 -3.31 -21.24 -11.85
CA ARG A 130 -2.25 -21.87 -11.04
C ARG A 130 -2.37 -23.38 -11.21
N ALA A 131 -1.27 -24.02 -11.62
CA ALA A 131 -1.23 -25.48 -11.73
C ALA A 131 -1.15 -26.10 -10.34
N SER A 132 -2.04 -27.07 -10.06
CA SER A 132 -1.96 -27.87 -8.84
C SER A 132 -0.74 -28.79 -8.90
N VAL A 133 0.00 -28.88 -7.79
CA VAL A 133 1.10 -29.83 -7.60
C VAL A 133 0.75 -30.79 -6.46
N SER A 134 1.14 -32.04 -6.58
CA SER A 134 0.89 -33.07 -5.56
C SER A 134 2.12 -33.96 -5.42
N ALA A 135 2.51 -34.23 -4.17
CA ALA A 135 3.55 -35.20 -3.87
C ALA A 135 3.00 -36.64 -3.97
N GLU A 136 3.89 -37.63 -3.97
CA GLU A 136 3.48 -39.03 -3.91
C GLU A 136 2.71 -39.32 -2.62
N ALA A 137 1.54 -39.96 -2.75
CA ALA A 137 0.72 -40.34 -1.61
C ALA A 137 1.11 -41.74 -1.14
N TYR A 138 1.21 -41.94 0.17
CA TYR A 138 1.22 -43.28 0.75
C TYR A 138 -0.22 -43.80 0.86
N GLY A 139 -0.44 -45.06 0.50
CA GLY A 139 -1.78 -45.66 0.47
C GLY A 139 -1.72 -47.13 0.09
N ALA A 140 -2.85 -47.70 -0.33
CA ALA A 140 -2.94 -49.12 -0.72
C ALA A 140 -1.92 -49.53 -1.81
N TRP A 141 -1.50 -48.58 -2.65
CA TRP A 141 -0.57 -48.79 -3.76
C TRP A 141 0.87 -48.35 -3.47
N ASN A 142 1.09 -47.54 -2.42
CA ASN A 142 2.40 -47.07 -1.98
C ASN A 142 2.49 -47.22 -0.46
N VAL A 143 2.74 -48.44 0.00
CA VAL A 143 2.79 -48.76 1.43
C VAL A 143 4.08 -48.23 2.02
N LYS A 144 3.98 -47.49 3.13
CA LYS A 144 5.15 -46.99 3.88
C LYS A 144 6.00 -48.18 4.34
N LYS A 145 7.14 -48.39 3.68
CA LYS A 145 8.14 -49.37 4.08
C LYS A 145 9.04 -48.79 5.16
N GLU A 146 9.74 -49.65 5.88
CA GLU A 146 10.79 -49.24 6.79
C GLU A 146 11.88 -48.51 5.98
N PHE A 147 12.04 -47.22 6.25
CA PHE A 147 12.96 -46.36 5.53
C PHE A 147 14.33 -46.38 6.22
N THR A 148 15.31 -46.97 5.54
CA THR A 148 16.71 -46.87 5.94
C THR A 148 17.37 -45.74 5.14
N PRO A 149 17.79 -44.63 5.77
CA PRO A 149 18.38 -43.52 5.05
C PRO A 149 19.67 -43.96 4.35
N PRO A 150 19.83 -43.67 3.04
CA PRO A 150 21.05 -44.01 2.33
C PRO A 150 22.22 -43.19 2.86
N VAL A 151 23.40 -43.80 2.96
CA VAL A 151 24.62 -43.13 3.41
C VAL A 151 25.64 -43.20 2.28
N TYR A 152 26.01 -42.02 1.76
CA TYR A 152 27.09 -41.89 0.78
C TYR A 152 28.32 -41.29 1.45
N PRO A 153 29.49 -41.95 1.38
CA PRO A 153 30.71 -41.47 2.01
C PRO A 153 31.11 -40.12 1.42
N LYS A 154 31.46 -39.17 2.29
CA LYS A 154 31.89 -37.81 1.97
C LYS A 154 33.02 -37.41 2.90
N GLY A 155 33.95 -36.58 2.42
CA GLY A 155 34.95 -35.98 3.28
C GLY A 155 34.34 -34.98 4.27
N ASP A 156 34.99 -34.77 5.42
CA ASP A 156 34.50 -33.85 6.45
C ASP A 156 34.36 -32.41 5.95
N GLU A 157 35.29 -31.99 5.08
CA GLU A 157 35.24 -30.68 4.41
C GLU A 157 34.04 -30.57 3.45
N GLN A 158 33.74 -31.63 2.70
CA GLN A 158 32.55 -31.67 1.83
C GLN A 158 31.27 -31.58 2.66
N LYS A 159 31.19 -32.30 3.79
CA LYS A 159 30.03 -32.24 4.69
C LYS A 159 29.83 -30.84 5.26
N ALA A 160 30.90 -30.18 5.70
CA ALA A 160 30.85 -28.81 6.21
C ALA A 160 30.33 -27.83 5.14
N ARG A 161 30.85 -27.93 3.91
CA ARG A 161 30.41 -27.10 2.77
C ARG A 161 28.94 -27.32 2.44
N ILE A 162 28.49 -28.58 2.38
CA ILE A 162 27.08 -28.92 2.12
C ILE A 162 26.19 -28.35 3.23
N LYS A 163 26.60 -28.46 4.49
CA LYS A 163 25.86 -27.93 5.63
C LYS A 163 25.67 -26.42 5.55
N GLU A 164 26.73 -25.68 5.22
CA GLU A 164 26.64 -24.22 5.06
C GLU A 164 25.67 -23.84 3.94
N VAL A 165 25.73 -24.52 2.79
CA VAL A 165 24.82 -24.24 1.67
C VAL A 165 23.37 -24.57 2.02
N LEU A 166 23.11 -25.72 2.65
CA LEU A 166 21.77 -26.15 2.99
C LEU A 166 21.10 -25.27 4.05
N SER A 167 21.87 -24.73 5.00
CA SER A 167 21.34 -23.79 6.01
C SER A 167 20.76 -22.49 5.43
N LYS A 168 21.14 -22.12 4.19
CA LYS A 168 20.63 -20.94 3.49
C LYS A 168 19.26 -21.19 2.84
N SER A 169 18.86 -22.46 2.68
CA SER A 169 17.61 -22.85 2.03
C SER A 169 16.48 -22.99 3.06
N PHE A 170 15.32 -22.41 2.77
CA PHE A 170 14.15 -22.45 3.65
C PHE A 170 13.65 -23.87 3.92
N LEU A 171 13.91 -24.82 3.01
CA LEU A 171 13.48 -26.22 3.15
C LEU A 171 14.19 -26.94 4.31
N PHE A 172 15.41 -26.54 4.64
CA PHE A 172 16.26 -27.22 5.64
C PHE A 172 16.50 -26.37 6.91
N ALA A 173 16.02 -25.13 6.93
CA ALA A 173 16.24 -24.18 8.02
C ALA A 173 15.60 -24.62 9.36
N ALA A 174 14.51 -25.39 9.29
CA ALA A 174 13.77 -25.86 10.46
C ALA A 174 14.14 -27.30 10.90
N LEU A 175 15.10 -27.95 10.23
CA LEU A 175 15.50 -29.31 10.57
C LEU A 175 16.37 -29.33 11.82
N GLU A 176 16.15 -30.31 12.68
CA GLU A 176 17.02 -30.57 13.82
C GLU A 176 18.39 -31.10 13.36
N ASN A 177 19.41 -30.97 14.21
CA ASN A 177 20.78 -31.37 13.88
C ASN A 177 20.91 -32.85 13.46
N ASN A 178 20.08 -33.73 14.02
CA ASN A 178 20.09 -35.17 13.69
C ASN A 178 19.52 -35.42 12.29
N ASP A 179 18.36 -34.85 11.98
CA ASP A 179 17.72 -34.98 10.66
C ASP A 179 18.56 -34.31 9.58
N PHE A 180 19.17 -33.19 9.93
CA PHE A 180 20.09 -32.48 9.04
C PHE A 180 21.31 -33.36 8.69
N ALA A 181 21.87 -34.10 9.65
CA ALA A 181 22.97 -35.03 9.40
C ALA A 181 22.53 -36.17 8.46
N ILE A 182 21.33 -36.73 8.66
CA ILE A 182 20.76 -37.76 7.79
C ILE A 182 20.63 -37.25 6.35
N VAL A 183 20.15 -36.03 6.15
CA VAL A 183 20.03 -35.41 4.82
C VAL A 183 21.40 -35.21 4.17
N VAL A 184 22.40 -34.71 4.91
CA VAL A 184 23.77 -34.51 4.40
C VAL A 184 24.39 -35.85 3.98
N ASP A 185 24.19 -36.90 4.76
CA ASP A 185 24.69 -38.24 4.44
C ASP A 185 23.97 -38.85 3.24
N ALA A 186 22.67 -38.56 3.06
CA ALA A 186 21.85 -39.03 1.94
C ALA A 186 22.12 -38.33 0.59
N MET A 187 22.83 -37.19 0.57
CA MET A 187 23.19 -36.54 -0.68
C MET A 187 24.19 -37.38 -1.49
N LYS A 188 23.91 -37.59 -2.78
CA LYS A 188 24.80 -38.35 -3.68
C LYS A 188 25.50 -37.39 -4.65
N GLU A 189 26.79 -37.60 -4.87
CA GLU A 189 27.52 -36.91 -5.93
C GLU A 189 26.99 -37.33 -7.31
N GLY A 190 26.79 -36.35 -8.20
CA GLY A 190 26.33 -36.57 -9.56
C GLY A 190 27.30 -35.95 -10.55
N ASP A 191 27.96 -36.79 -11.34
CA ASP A 191 28.86 -36.33 -12.39
C ASP A 191 28.04 -35.79 -13.57
N LEU A 192 28.23 -34.51 -13.89
CA LEU A 192 27.65 -33.90 -15.08
C LEU A 192 28.65 -34.04 -16.23
N GLN A 193 28.31 -34.85 -17.23
CA GLN A 193 29.06 -34.83 -18.50
C GLN A 193 28.64 -33.60 -19.29
N SER A 194 29.57 -32.67 -19.50
CA SER A 194 29.38 -31.53 -20.39
C SER A 194 29.32 -32.04 -21.83
N HIS A 195 28.11 -32.28 -22.35
CA HIS A 195 27.90 -32.39 -23.79
C HIS A 195 28.20 -31.02 -24.43
N ARG A 196 29.40 -30.89 -25.01
CA ARG A 196 29.70 -29.87 -26.02
C ARG A 196 29.41 -30.42 -27.41
#